data_AF-A0A0F9DLB1-F1
#
_entry.id   AF-A0A0F9DLB1-F1
#
_cell.length_a   1.000
_cell.length_b   1.000
_cell.length_c   1.000
_cell.angle_alpha   90.00
_cell.angle_beta   90.00
_cell.angle_gamma   90.00
#
_symmetry.space_group_name_H-M   'P 1'
#
loop_
_entity.id
_entity.type
_entity.pdbx_description
1 polymer ?
#
loop_
_entity_poly.entity_id
_entity_poly.type
_entity_poly.pdbx_seq_one_letter_code
_entity_poly.pdbx_strand_id
1 'polypeptide(L)'
;AVVSGNPEYPHQWYMSRQAYIWDYAYLANDAQSPVIGNNTDAGEVGDIVRALIPYKDDYLIFGCATTMWVLRGDPAVGGSLDEVDLTIGIFGANSWCFDGDGNLYFWGTNGVYIMPTGFGQVKCLTEKVLPDIINTEDVNPSTHRITLGYDRRRKGILVCITLLTDGSNSNYWYDLRIGGFFPETYPDECGPYSVFYYASNDKDYADLLLGCKDGYIRKFLDSTKDDDAGASGTTAISSYCTLPIQPLGPDGDIEGKLTSLTITSAGGAVGGTEGDTDGFDYKLYVADDAETCLEKMKATVAWATSQNYLIGDLRIYSSIEYRCIVAHLSEAGGGTHEEPDTNTTDWETVVQESGTLSGVGRKERIRDRVRGVYLGIKLLNNNATESWAIENIEGEIKPAGSVT
;
A
#
# COMPACT_ATOMS: atom_id res chain seq x y z
N ALA A 1 10.16 33.48 7.08
CA ALA A 1 10.16 32.01 7.17
C ALA A 1 9.75 31.63 8.58
N VAL A 2 9.10 30.48 8.76
CA VAL A 2 8.71 29.97 10.08
C VAL A 2 9.44 28.66 10.35
N VAL A 3 9.99 28.51 11.54
CA VAL A 3 10.75 27.33 11.97
C VAL A 3 10.32 26.90 13.38
N SER A 4 10.43 25.61 13.67
CA SER A 4 10.13 25.00 14.98
C SER A 4 11.01 23.75 15.17
N GLY A 5 10.82 23.03 16.28
CA GLY A 5 11.49 21.76 16.54
C GLY A 5 12.80 21.90 17.34
N ASN A 6 12.97 22.98 18.10
CA ASN A 6 14.07 23.07 19.07
C ASN A 6 13.85 22.05 20.20
N PRO A 7 14.76 21.08 20.43
CA PRO A 7 14.59 20.07 21.47
C PRO A 7 14.48 20.64 22.89
N GLU A 8 15.10 21.79 23.16
CA GLU A 8 15.03 22.46 24.47
C GLU A 8 13.71 23.24 24.65
N TYR A 9 13.08 23.65 23.55
CA TYR A 9 11.83 24.42 23.52
C TYR A 9 10.87 23.83 22.48
N PRO A 10 10.33 22.62 22.70
CA PRO A 10 9.60 21.86 21.69
C PRO A 10 8.23 22.45 21.31
N HIS A 11 7.67 23.31 22.16
CA HIS A 11 6.44 24.08 21.95
C HIS A 11 6.68 25.39 21.18
N GLN A 12 7.94 25.76 20.98
CA GLN A 12 8.32 27.05 20.44
C GLN A 12 8.34 27.05 18.92
N TRP A 13 7.89 28.17 18.36
CA TRP A 13 8.01 28.50 16.96
C TRP A 13 8.60 29.90 16.79
N TYR A 14 9.27 30.11 15.66
CA TYR A 14 10.01 31.32 15.36
C TYR A 14 9.70 31.76 13.93
N MET A 15 9.40 33.03 13.74
CA MET A 15 9.17 33.64 12.45
C MET A 15 10.22 34.72 12.20
N SER A 16 10.93 34.62 11.08
CA SER A 16 11.85 35.67 10.64
C SER A 16 11.08 36.92 10.23
N ARG A 17 11.76 38.07 10.21
CA ARG A 17 11.22 39.30 9.63
C ARG A 17 10.71 39.05 8.20
N GLN A 18 9.62 39.70 7.83
CA GLN A 18 9.08 39.61 6.48
C GLN A 18 10.12 40.06 5.45
N ALA A 19 10.25 39.33 4.33
CA ALA A 19 11.24 39.55 3.28
C ALA A 19 12.73 39.39 3.67
N TYR A 20 13.05 39.07 4.94
CA TYR A 20 14.42 38.85 5.41
C TYR A 20 14.53 37.54 6.21
N ILE A 21 14.85 36.45 5.52
CA ILE A 21 14.87 35.09 6.08
C ILE A 21 15.87 34.88 7.24
N TRP A 22 16.87 35.75 7.36
CA TRP A 22 17.93 35.65 8.38
C TRP A 22 17.73 36.59 9.58
N ASP A 23 16.71 37.44 9.55
CA ASP A 23 16.46 38.41 10.62
C ASP A 23 15.49 37.83 11.65
N TYR A 24 16.03 37.46 12.81
CA TYR A 24 15.30 36.98 13.99
C TYR A 24 15.51 37.90 15.19
N ALA A 25 15.73 39.19 14.95
CA ALA A 25 15.89 40.18 16.03
C ALA A 25 14.52 40.58 16.63
N TYR A 26 14.06 39.85 17.66
CA TYR A 26 12.76 40.02 18.33
C TYR A 26 12.59 41.31 19.16
N LEU A 27 13.27 42.39 18.76
CA LEU A 27 13.22 43.71 19.38
C LEU A 27 12.53 44.75 18.50
N ALA A 28 12.21 44.41 17.24
CA ALA A 28 11.48 45.28 16.34
C ALA A 28 9.99 45.32 16.70
N ASN A 29 9.37 46.50 16.58
CA ASN A 29 7.96 46.74 16.92
C ASN A 29 7.23 47.41 15.75
N ASP A 30 7.25 46.74 14.61
CA ASP A 30 6.55 47.10 13.38
C ASP A 30 5.81 45.89 12.81
N ALA A 31 4.90 46.10 11.85
CA ALA A 31 4.07 45.05 11.26
C ALA A 31 4.86 43.93 10.54
N GLN A 32 6.14 44.12 10.25
CA GLN A 32 6.97 43.12 9.57
C GLN A 32 7.91 42.39 10.52
N SER A 33 7.81 42.67 11.82
CA SER A 33 8.79 42.27 12.83
C SER A 33 8.88 40.75 12.95
N PRO A 34 10.08 40.21 13.24
CA PRO A 34 10.21 38.80 13.56
C PRO A 34 9.41 38.49 14.84
N VAL A 35 8.85 37.30 14.89
CA VAL A 35 8.00 36.84 16.00
C VAL A 35 8.58 35.59 16.63
N ILE A 36 8.54 35.55 17.94
CA ILE A 36 8.74 34.33 18.74
C ILE A 36 7.46 34.12 19.54
N GLY A 37 6.88 32.92 19.46
CA GLY A 37 5.59 32.58 20.07
C GLY A 37 5.41 33.03 21.53
N ASN A 38 6.47 33.00 22.34
CA ASN A 38 6.40 33.38 23.75
C ASN A 38 6.42 34.90 24.02
N ASN A 39 6.62 35.69 22.98
CA ASN A 39 6.72 37.16 23.03
C ASN A 39 5.73 37.82 22.05
N THR A 40 4.68 37.11 21.64
CA THR A 40 3.56 37.64 20.86
C THR A 40 2.26 37.27 21.55
N ASP A 41 1.21 38.05 21.26
CA ASP A 41 -0.15 37.75 21.69
C ASP A 41 -0.67 36.41 21.14
N ALA A 42 -0.11 35.93 20.02
CA ALA A 42 -0.48 34.63 19.43
C ALA A 42 -0.04 33.43 20.30
N GLY A 43 0.96 33.60 21.18
CA GLY A 43 1.37 32.57 22.13
C GLY A 43 2.21 31.41 21.57
N GLU A 44 2.65 30.55 22.49
CA GLU A 44 3.29 29.27 22.20
C GLU A 44 2.24 28.19 21.90
N VAL A 45 2.64 27.14 21.19
CA VAL A 45 1.78 25.98 20.94
C VAL A 45 1.93 25.03 22.13
N GLY A 46 0.85 24.69 22.84
CA GLY A 46 0.91 23.91 24.09
C GLY A 46 1.36 22.43 23.96
N ASP A 47 1.89 22.02 22.81
CA ASP A 47 2.28 20.65 22.48
C ASP A 47 3.53 20.66 21.57
N ILE A 48 4.23 19.54 21.47
CA ILE A 48 5.46 19.37 20.69
C ILE A 48 5.15 19.56 19.20
N VAL A 49 5.71 20.61 18.59
CA VAL A 49 5.51 20.88 17.16
C VAL A 49 6.32 19.89 16.31
N ARG A 50 5.63 19.14 15.45
CA ARG A 50 6.24 18.13 14.55
C ARG A 50 6.20 18.52 13.08
N ALA A 51 5.20 19.32 12.68
CA ALA A 51 5.03 19.77 11.31
C ALA A 51 4.55 21.23 11.27
N LEU A 52 5.08 21.98 10.30
CA LEU A 52 4.62 23.31 9.92
C LEU A 52 4.08 23.22 8.49
N ILE A 53 2.78 23.43 8.33
CA ILE A 53 2.08 23.17 7.07
C ILE A 53 1.47 24.49 6.58
N PRO A 54 2.04 25.12 5.54
CA PRO A 54 1.45 26.31 4.95
C PRO A 54 0.11 25.94 4.31
N TYR A 55 -0.92 26.73 4.58
CA TYR A 55 -2.27 26.48 4.06
C TYR A 55 -2.88 27.73 3.45
N LYS A 56 -3.07 27.71 2.13
CA LYS A 56 -3.52 28.87 1.35
C LYS A 56 -2.63 30.10 1.66
N ASP A 57 -3.19 31.30 1.66
CA ASP A 57 -2.43 32.55 1.82
C ASP A 57 -2.23 32.92 3.31
N ASP A 58 -3.29 32.81 4.11
CA ASP A 58 -3.34 33.43 5.45
C ASP A 58 -3.14 32.47 6.64
N TYR A 59 -2.89 31.18 6.38
CA TYR A 59 -2.90 30.16 7.43
C TYR A 59 -1.61 29.35 7.50
N LEU A 60 -1.17 29.10 8.73
CA LEU A 60 -0.12 28.13 9.03
C LEU A 60 -0.66 27.11 10.03
N ILE A 61 -0.69 25.84 9.64
CA ILE A 61 -1.11 24.76 10.51
C ILE A 61 0.12 24.22 11.26
N PHE A 62 -0.03 24.08 12.56
CA PHE A 62 0.92 23.41 13.45
C PHE A 62 0.40 21.99 13.71
N GLY A 63 1.07 21.01 13.12
CA GLY A 63 0.87 19.61 13.47
C GLY A 63 1.73 19.27 14.68
N CYS A 64 1.10 18.96 15.81
CA CYS A 64 1.80 18.61 17.04
C CYS A 64 1.75 17.09 17.30
N ALA A 65 2.31 16.65 18.43
CA ALA A 65 2.35 15.24 18.78
C ALA A 65 0.96 14.64 19.02
N THR A 66 0.05 15.42 19.62
CA THR A 66 -1.30 15.00 20.02
C THR A 66 -2.39 15.99 19.65
N THR A 67 -2.03 17.19 19.21
CA THR A 67 -2.96 18.28 18.88
C THR A 67 -2.64 18.91 17.52
N MET A 68 -3.58 19.68 17.00
CA MET A 68 -3.43 20.51 15.80
C MET A 68 -3.93 21.92 16.05
N TRP A 69 -3.15 22.89 15.61
CA TRP A 69 -3.44 24.32 15.77
C TRP A 69 -3.28 25.04 14.44
N VAL A 70 -3.91 26.19 14.29
CA VAL A 70 -3.77 27.06 13.12
C VAL A 70 -3.47 28.48 13.57
N LEU A 71 -2.41 29.07 13.03
CA LEU A 71 -2.17 30.51 13.12
C LEU A 71 -2.95 31.20 12.01
N ARG A 72 -3.78 32.18 12.39
CA ARG A 72 -4.56 33.01 11.48
C ARG A 72 -4.04 34.44 11.48
N GLY A 73 -3.77 34.97 10.29
CA GLY A 73 -3.33 36.35 10.11
C GLY A 73 -1.88 36.57 10.56
N ASP A 74 -1.52 37.85 10.73
CA ASP A 74 -0.17 38.26 11.05
C ASP A 74 0.07 38.26 12.57
N PRO A 75 0.92 37.39 13.12
CA PRO A 75 1.19 37.35 14.56
C PRO A 75 1.92 38.59 15.08
N ALA A 76 2.50 39.45 14.23
CA ALA A 76 3.04 40.74 14.64
C ALA A 76 1.96 41.82 14.82
N VAL A 77 0.75 41.60 14.29
CA VAL A 77 -0.36 42.58 14.25
C VAL A 77 -1.67 41.93 14.71
N GLY A 78 -1.63 41.19 15.81
CA GLY A 78 -2.83 40.64 16.46
C GLY A 78 -3.40 39.37 15.83
N GLY A 79 -2.59 38.61 15.10
CA GLY A 79 -2.93 37.24 14.69
C GLY A 79 -3.20 36.33 15.90
N SER A 80 -3.99 35.29 15.69
CA SER A 80 -4.39 34.35 16.75
C SER A 80 -3.97 32.92 16.41
N LEU A 81 -3.65 32.16 17.47
CA LEU A 81 -3.48 30.72 17.39
C LEU A 81 -4.79 30.07 17.83
N ASP A 82 -5.46 29.41 16.90
CA ASP A 82 -6.74 28.76 17.14
C ASP A 82 -6.58 27.24 17.08
N GLU A 83 -7.38 26.55 17.89
CA GLU A 83 -7.48 25.10 17.88
C GLU A 83 -8.09 24.60 16.56
N VAL A 84 -7.51 23.52 16.02
CA VAL A 84 -8.13 22.70 14.97
C VAL A 84 -8.68 21.40 15.57
N ASP A 85 -7.87 20.69 16.35
CA ASP A 85 -8.25 19.46 17.06
C ASP A 85 -7.32 19.22 18.27
N LEU A 86 -7.87 18.84 19.42
CA LEU A 86 -7.10 18.58 20.66
C LEU A 86 -6.76 17.10 20.89
N THR A 87 -7.14 16.22 19.98
CA THR A 87 -6.99 14.76 20.12
C THR A 87 -6.19 14.12 19.00
N ILE A 88 -6.01 14.83 17.90
CA ILE A 88 -5.33 14.36 16.70
C ILE A 88 -4.03 15.14 16.52
N GLY A 89 -2.91 14.42 16.45
CA GLY A 89 -1.60 14.97 16.09
C GLY A 89 -1.15 14.55 14.68
N ILE A 90 0.06 14.95 14.31
CA ILE A 90 0.74 14.54 13.06
C ILE A 90 2.02 13.77 13.40
N PHE A 91 2.32 12.72 12.64
CA PHE A 91 3.48 11.86 12.90
C PHE A 91 4.81 12.60 12.73
N GLY A 92 4.98 13.34 11.63
CA GLY A 92 6.22 14.04 11.32
C GLY A 92 6.07 15.09 10.23
N ALA A 93 7.15 15.84 10.01
CA ALA A 93 7.19 17.02 9.16
C ALA A 93 6.82 16.78 7.69
N ASN A 94 6.97 15.55 7.20
CA ASN A 94 6.66 15.17 5.81
C ASN A 94 5.45 14.23 5.70
N SER A 95 4.76 13.98 6.82
CA SER A 95 3.69 12.98 6.89
C SER A 95 2.35 13.58 6.50
N TRP A 96 2.33 14.46 5.50
CA TRP A 96 1.14 15.16 5.03
C TRP A 96 1.26 15.55 3.56
N CYS A 97 0.12 15.73 2.88
CA CYS A 97 0.03 16.30 1.54
C CYS A 97 -1.34 16.95 1.30
N PHE A 98 -1.44 17.77 0.26
CA PHE A 98 -2.72 18.32 -0.22
C PHE A 98 -3.17 17.59 -1.48
N ASP A 99 -4.49 17.38 -1.60
CA ASP A 99 -5.10 16.95 -2.85
C ASP A 99 -5.37 18.13 -3.81
N GLY A 100 -6.09 17.85 -4.91
CA GLY A 100 -6.46 18.86 -5.90
C GLY A 100 -7.51 19.87 -5.42
N ASP A 101 -8.27 19.54 -4.37
CA ASP A 101 -9.36 20.36 -3.83
C ASP A 101 -8.93 21.16 -2.58
N GLY A 102 -7.68 20.97 -2.14
CA GLY A 102 -7.10 21.63 -0.97
C GLY A 102 -7.52 20.99 0.36
N ASN A 103 -7.89 19.71 0.34
CA ASN A 103 -8.00 18.90 1.55
C ASN A 103 -6.61 18.47 2.01
N LEU A 104 -6.37 18.52 3.31
CA LEU A 104 -5.12 18.05 3.91
C LEU A 104 -5.26 16.58 4.27
N TYR A 105 -4.36 15.75 3.76
CA TYR A 105 -4.20 14.37 4.20
C TYR A 105 -2.94 14.26 5.00
N PHE A 106 -2.99 13.49 6.08
CA PHE A 106 -1.84 13.33 6.97
C PHE A 106 -1.89 12.02 7.73
N TRP A 107 -0.72 11.53 8.13
CA TRP A 107 -0.62 10.48 9.12
C TRP A 107 -0.70 11.08 10.52
N GLY A 108 -1.72 10.70 11.27
CA GLY A 108 -1.96 11.15 12.63
C GLY A 108 -1.92 10.00 13.65
N THR A 109 -2.52 10.25 14.81
CA THR A 109 -2.40 9.37 15.99
C THR A 109 -2.92 7.94 15.78
N ASN A 110 -4.00 7.77 14.99
CA ASN A 110 -4.65 6.47 14.75
C ASN A 110 -4.56 5.98 13.29
N GLY A 111 -3.68 6.58 12.47
CA GLY A 111 -3.48 6.21 11.06
C GLY A 111 -3.64 7.40 10.13
N VAL A 112 -4.17 7.20 8.92
CA VAL A 112 -4.34 8.28 7.93
C VAL A 112 -5.65 9.04 8.13
N TYR A 113 -5.55 10.36 8.17
CA TYR A 113 -6.66 11.31 8.34
C TYR A 113 -6.83 12.21 7.12
N ILE A 114 -8.04 12.74 6.98
CA ILE A 114 -8.36 13.87 6.11
C ILE A 114 -8.91 15.03 6.94
N MET A 115 -8.41 16.23 6.67
CA MET A 115 -9.02 17.49 7.08
C MET A 115 -9.56 18.20 5.83
N PRO A 116 -10.88 18.34 5.70
CA PRO A 116 -11.48 19.03 4.57
C PRO A 116 -11.04 20.50 4.46
N THR A 117 -11.09 21.02 3.24
CA THR A 117 -10.78 22.43 2.95
C THR A 117 -11.57 23.37 3.87
N GLY A 118 -10.90 24.40 4.39
CA GLY A 118 -11.52 25.36 5.32
C GLY A 118 -11.65 24.88 6.77
N PHE A 119 -10.80 23.94 7.21
CA PHE A 119 -10.77 23.41 8.58
C PHE A 119 -12.08 22.71 8.98
N GLY A 120 -12.65 21.94 8.06
CA GLY A 120 -13.78 21.07 8.36
C GLY A 120 -13.41 19.97 9.36
N GLN A 121 -14.42 19.22 9.82
CA GLN A 121 -14.22 18.11 10.76
C GLN A 121 -13.18 17.11 10.24
N VAL A 122 -12.13 16.88 11.04
CA VAL A 122 -11.09 15.91 10.77
C VAL A 122 -11.67 14.49 10.88
N LYS A 123 -11.34 13.61 9.93
CA LYS A 123 -11.86 12.23 9.87
C LYS A 123 -10.75 11.22 9.65
N CYS A 124 -10.77 10.13 10.40
CA CYS A 124 -9.87 9.00 10.18
C CYS A 124 -10.38 8.17 8.98
N LEU A 125 -9.51 7.93 8.00
CA LEU A 125 -9.83 7.13 6.82
C LEU A 125 -9.53 5.64 7.04
N THR A 126 -8.55 5.36 7.89
CA THR A 126 -8.07 3.99 8.14
C THR A 126 -8.91 3.24 9.17
N GLU A 127 -9.65 3.93 10.04
CA GLU A 127 -10.40 3.33 11.16
C GLU A 127 -11.28 2.13 10.77
N LYS A 128 -11.91 2.15 9.60
CA LYS A 128 -12.79 1.04 9.15
C LYS A 128 -12.08 0.00 8.28
N VAL A 129 -11.04 0.41 7.56
CA VAL A 129 -10.42 -0.41 6.52
C VAL A 129 -9.16 -1.10 7.04
N LEU A 130 -8.37 -0.37 7.82
CA LEU A 130 -7.11 -0.81 8.44
C LEU A 130 -7.11 -0.38 9.93
N PRO A 131 -8.02 -0.93 10.76
CA PRO A 131 -8.24 -0.46 12.14
C PRO A 131 -6.99 -0.59 13.03
N ASP A 132 -6.12 -1.56 12.75
CA ASP A 132 -4.95 -1.88 13.57
C ASP A 132 -3.63 -1.44 12.92
N ILE A 133 -3.68 -0.48 11.99
CA ILE A 133 -2.51 -0.06 11.21
C ILE A 133 -1.37 0.46 12.11
N ILE A 134 -1.70 1.15 13.21
CA ILE A 134 -0.70 1.70 14.12
C ILE A 134 0.10 0.60 14.82
N ASN A 135 -0.57 -0.47 15.28
CA ASN A 135 0.12 -1.57 15.96
C ASN A 135 0.79 -2.51 14.96
N THR A 136 0.22 -2.67 13.76
CA THR A 136 0.80 -3.48 12.68
C THR A 136 2.12 -2.89 12.20
N GLU A 137 2.17 -1.57 11.98
CA GLU A 137 3.36 -0.91 11.45
C GLU A 137 4.37 -0.54 12.54
N ASP A 138 3.97 -0.49 13.82
CA ASP A 138 4.81 -0.16 14.99
C ASP A 138 5.74 1.05 14.76
N VAL A 139 5.18 2.10 14.16
CA VAL A 139 5.95 3.25 13.68
C VAL A 139 6.47 4.11 14.84
N ASN A 140 7.76 4.42 14.79
CA ASN A 140 8.43 5.28 15.77
C ASN A 140 9.06 6.50 15.08
N PRO A 141 8.74 7.74 15.48
CA PRO A 141 9.29 8.95 14.85
C PRO A 141 10.83 9.09 14.88
N SER A 142 11.52 8.38 15.77
CA SER A 142 12.99 8.39 15.83
C SER A 142 13.66 7.43 14.85
N THR A 143 12.94 6.40 14.39
CA THR A 143 13.50 5.36 13.51
C THR A 143 12.81 5.31 12.16
N HIS A 144 11.58 5.78 12.07
CA HIS A 144 10.77 5.76 10.85
C HIS A 144 10.55 7.16 10.30
N ARG A 145 10.41 7.21 8.98
CA ARG A 145 9.92 8.37 8.27
C ARG A 145 8.67 7.98 7.51
N ILE A 146 7.61 8.75 7.74
CA ILE A 146 6.37 8.64 6.97
C ILE A 146 6.29 9.83 6.01
N THR A 147 6.19 9.55 4.72
CA THR A 147 6.04 10.57 3.67
C THR A 147 4.75 10.34 2.90
N LEU A 148 3.99 11.41 2.71
CA LEU A 148 2.78 11.39 1.89
C LEU A 148 2.99 12.22 0.62
N GLY A 149 2.45 11.76 -0.50
CA GLY A 149 2.48 12.49 -1.75
C GLY A 149 1.23 12.28 -2.59
N TYR A 150 0.66 13.38 -3.08
CA TYR A 150 -0.50 13.32 -3.96
C TYR A 150 -0.06 13.22 -5.43
N ASP A 151 -0.45 12.13 -6.09
CA ASP A 151 -0.32 11.98 -7.53
C ASP A 151 -1.53 12.58 -8.24
N ARG A 152 -1.30 13.71 -8.92
CA ARG A 152 -2.35 14.42 -9.65
C ARG A 152 -2.81 13.67 -10.91
N ARG A 153 -1.98 12.79 -11.47
CA ARG A 153 -2.25 12.04 -12.69
C ARG A 153 -3.08 10.80 -12.38
N ARG A 154 -2.69 10.03 -11.37
CA ARG A 154 -3.40 8.81 -10.94
C ARG A 154 -4.53 9.04 -9.94
N LYS A 155 -4.68 10.27 -9.42
CA LYS A 155 -5.74 10.66 -8.47
C LYS A 155 -5.71 9.81 -7.20
N GLY A 156 -4.54 9.70 -6.60
CA GLY A 156 -4.38 8.99 -5.34
C GLY A 156 -3.23 9.55 -4.52
N ILE A 157 -3.14 9.09 -3.29
CA ILE A 157 -2.13 9.49 -2.32
C ILE A 157 -1.27 8.29 -2.03
N LEU A 158 0.03 8.45 -2.27
CA LEU A 158 1.02 7.50 -1.85
C LEU A 158 1.41 7.80 -0.39
N VAL A 159 1.34 6.78 0.45
CA VAL A 159 1.80 6.78 1.83
C VAL A 159 2.98 5.83 1.92
N CYS A 160 4.17 6.35 2.22
CA CYS A 160 5.37 5.53 2.41
C CYS A 160 5.81 5.57 3.86
N ILE A 161 6.00 4.40 4.46
CA ILE A 161 6.55 4.22 5.79
C ILE A 161 7.90 3.56 5.62
N THR A 162 8.98 4.27 5.94
CA THR A 162 10.34 3.79 5.66
C THR A 162 11.19 3.83 6.92
N LEU A 163 11.83 2.71 7.24
CA LEU A 163 12.80 2.60 8.33
C LEU A 163 14.12 3.26 7.93
N LEU A 164 14.58 4.22 8.73
CA LEU A 164 15.70 5.08 8.39
C LEU A 164 17.04 4.35 8.31
N THR A 165 17.19 3.22 9.01
CA THR A 165 18.46 2.48 9.10
C THR A 165 18.78 1.71 7.83
N ASP A 166 17.79 1.08 7.21
CA ASP A 166 18.00 0.14 6.11
C ASP A 166 17.05 0.34 4.92
N GLY A 167 16.10 1.26 4.99
CA GLY A 167 15.17 1.52 3.89
C GLY A 167 14.05 0.50 3.75
N SER A 168 13.96 -0.49 4.66
CA SER A 168 12.80 -1.36 4.73
C SER A 168 11.53 -0.53 4.83
N ASN A 169 10.50 -0.92 4.10
CA ASN A 169 9.34 -0.06 3.88
C ASN A 169 8.02 -0.83 3.78
N SER A 170 6.96 -0.13 4.20
CA SER A 170 5.57 -0.52 4.02
C SER A 170 4.85 0.65 3.37
N ASN A 171 4.22 0.41 2.22
CA ASN A 171 3.60 1.49 1.45
C ASN A 171 2.14 1.20 1.17
N TYR A 172 1.37 2.26 1.03
CA TYR A 172 -0.05 2.20 0.74
C TYR A 172 -0.42 3.24 -0.31
N TRP A 173 -1.15 2.80 -1.32
CA TRP A 173 -1.85 3.66 -2.24
C TRP A 173 -3.28 3.89 -1.78
N TYR A 174 -3.64 5.15 -1.51
CA TYR A 174 -5.01 5.56 -1.26
C TYR A 174 -5.64 6.13 -2.54
N ASP A 175 -6.58 5.39 -3.13
CA ASP A 175 -7.27 5.82 -4.34
C ASP A 175 -8.44 6.74 -4.00
N LEU A 176 -8.37 8.00 -4.43
CA LEU A 176 -9.40 9.01 -4.14
C LEU A 176 -10.72 8.77 -4.88
N ARG A 177 -10.71 7.96 -5.95
CA ARG A 177 -11.90 7.70 -6.78
C ARG A 177 -12.86 6.72 -6.11
N ILE A 178 -12.30 5.73 -5.44
CA ILE A 178 -13.05 4.65 -4.79
C ILE A 178 -12.98 4.70 -3.26
N GLY A 179 -12.03 5.45 -2.70
CA GLY A 179 -11.85 5.58 -1.25
C GLY A 179 -11.29 4.33 -0.59
N GLY A 180 -10.36 3.62 -1.25
CA GLY A 180 -9.75 2.38 -0.78
C GLY A 180 -8.25 2.50 -0.57
N PHE A 181 -7.72 1.70 0.37
CA PHE A 181 -6.28 1.52 0.59
C PHE A 181 -5.80 0.24 -0.07
N PHE A 182 -4.69 0.33 -0.79
CA PHE A 182 -4.05 -0.79 -1.47
C PHE A 182 -2.60 -0.86 -1.00
N PRO A 183 -2.18 -1.96 -0.36
CA PRO A 183 -0.77 -2.16 -0.02
C PRO A 183 0.10 -2.18 -1.28
N GLU A 184 1.25 -1.55 -1.23
CA GLU A 184 2.28 -1.56 -2.28
C GLU A 184 3.61 -2.03 -1.70
N THR A 185 4.31 -2.87 -2.47
CA THR A 185 5.60 -3.45 -2.09
C THR A 185 6.69 -2.84 -2.95
N TYR A 186 7.72 -2.27 -2.33
CA TYR A 186 8.92 -1.84 -3.04
C TYR A 186 10.15 -2.54 -2.45
N PRO A 187 11.23 -2.74 -3.23
CA PRO A 187 12.48 -3.24 -2.69
C PRO A 187 13.00 -2.33 -1.55
N ASP A 188 13.59 -2.91 -0.50
CA ASP A 188 14.11 -2.16 0.65
C ASP A 188 15.20 -1.15 0.26
N GLU A 189 15.99 -1.49 -0.76
CA GLU A 189 17.01 -0.61 -1.34
C GLU A 189 16.39 0.64 -2.01
N CYS A 190 15.17 0.52 -2.48
CA CYS A 190 14.36 1.55 -3.13
C CYS A 190 13.42 2.29 -2.16
N GLY A 191 13.55 2.07 -0.85
CA GLY A 191 12.70 2.68 0.18
C GLY A 191 12.55 4.20 -0.02
N PRO A 192 11.31 4.73 -0.14
CA PRO A 192 11.10 6.16 -0.38
C PRO A 192 11.34 7.00 0.89
N TYR A 193 12.20 8.01 0.81
CA TYR A 193 12.49 8.96 1.91
C TYR A 193 11.90 10.34 1.67
N SER A 194 11.49 10.62 0.43
CA SER A 194 10.81 11.84 0.03
C SER A 194 9.89 11.55 -1.15
N VAL A 195 8.77 12.27 -1.19
CA VAL A 195 7.80 12.18 -2.27
C VAL A 195 7.45 13.59 -2.70
N PHE A 196 7.49 13.86 -4.01
CA PHE A 196 7.24 15.19 -4.55
C PHE A 196 6.61 15.11 -5.94
N TYR A 197 5.51 15.82 -6.16
CA TYR A 197 4.92 15.93 -7.49
C TYR A 197 5.60 17.03 -8.30
N TYR A 198 6.32 16.65 -9.35
CA TYR A 198 6.94 17.61 -10.26
C TYR A 198 5.94 18.07 -11.31
N ALA A 199 5.53 19.33 -11.24
CA ALA A 199 4.67 19.95 -12.23
C ALA A 199 5.50 20.48 -13.42
N SER A 200 5.32 19.86 -14.58
CA SER A 200 5.94 20.28 -15.84
C SER A 200 4.89 20.81 -16.81
N ASN A 201 5.27 21.75 -17.69
CA ASN A 201 4.43 22.19 -18.82
C ASN A 201 4.26 21.06 -19.85
N ASP A 202 5.24 20.16 -19.91
CA ASP A 202 5.17 18.95 -20.70
C ASP A 202 4.68 17.80 -19.82
N LYS A 203 3.52 17.25 -20.20
CA LYS A 203 2.82 16.18 -19.49
C LYS A 203 3.69 14.92 -19.31
N ASP A 204 4.64 14.67 -20.20
CA ASP A 204 5.46 13.46 -20.18
C ASP A 204 6.54 13.52 -19.07
N TYR A 205 6.82 14.73 -18.59
CA TYR A 205 7.71 14.98 -17.46
C TYR A 205 6.96 15.30 -16.16
N ALA A 206 5.63 15.41 -16.17
CA ALA A 206 4.85 15.72 -14.97
C ALA A 206 4.42 14.45 -14.24
N ASP A 207 5.11 14.11 -13.14
CA ASP A 207 4.89 12.87 -12.39
C ASP A 207 5.16 13.04 -10.89
N LEU A 208 4.64 12.08 -10.11
CA LEU A 208 5.06 11.87 -8.73
C LEU A 208 6.46 11.26 -8.72
N LEU A 209 7.40 11.94 -8.07
CA LEU A 209 8.79 11.52 -7.93
C LEU A 209 9.06 11.00 -6.52
N LEU A 210 9.82 9.91 -6.44
CA LEU A 210 10.24 9.26 -5.20
C LEU A 210 11.75 9.41 -5.03
N GLY A 211 12.19 10.09 -3.98
CA GLY A 211 13.59 10.11 -3.58
C GLY A 211 13.89 8.89 -2.71
N CYS A 212 14.71 7.97 -3.22
CA CYS A 212 14.94 6.66 -2.62
C CYS A 212 16.24 6.62 -1.80
N LYS A 213 16.36 5.63 -0.91
CA LYS A 213 17.54 5.43 -0.05
C LYS A 213 18.85 5.31 -0.83
N ASP A 214 18.83 4.60 -1.95
CA ASP A 214 19.98 4.38 -2.83
C ASP A 214 20.48 5.63 -3.56
N GLY A 215 19.80 6.78 -3.40
CA GLY A 215 20.17 8.07 -3.99
C GLY A 215 19.57 8.31 -5.38
N TYR A 216 18.75 7.39 -5.89
CA TYR A 216 18.04 7.59 -7.15
C TYR A 216 16.68 8.25 -6.95
N ILE A 217 16.21 8.91 -8.01
CA ILE A 217 14.84 9.43 -8.10
C ILE A 217 14.05 8.52 -9.04
N ARG A 218 12.94 7.97 -8.56
CA ARG A 218 12.07 7.06 -9.30
C ARG A 218 10.73 7.68 -9.60
N LYS A 219 10.05 7.15 -10.61
CA LYS A 219 8.66 7.46 -10.95
C LYS A 219 7.96 6.22 -11.45
N PHE A 220 6.64 6.17 -11.26
CA PHE A 220 5.82 5.08 -11.79
C PHE A 220 5.57 5.25 -13.28
N LEU A 221 5.78 4.19 -14.06
CA LEU A 221 5.52 4.14 -15.50
C LEU A 221 4.41 3.13 -15.80
N ASP A 222 3.23 3.62 -16.22
CA ASP A 222 2.08 2.73 -16.50
C ASP A 222 2.26 1.91 -17.79
N SER A 223 3.24 2.26 -18.62
CA SER A 223 3.55 1.55 -19.87
C SER A 223 4.51 0.38 -19.69
N THR A 224 5.11 0.27 -18.50
CA THR A 224 6.15 -0.72 -18.20
C THR A 224 5.48 -1.97 -17.62
N LYS A 225 5.90 -3.17 -18.07
CA LYS A 225 5.32 -4.46 -17.65
C LYS A 225 6.18 -5.20 -16.61
N ASP A 226 7.36 -4.67 -16.31
CA ASP A 226 8.28 -5.14 -15.28
C ASP A 226 8.41 -4.12 -14.15
N ASP A 227 8.83 -4.61 -12.98
CA ASP A 227 9.10 -3.81 -11.79
C ASP A 227 10.60 -3.56 -11.61
N ASP A 228 10.95 -2.50 -10.90
CA ASP A 228 12.33 -2.22 -10.54
C ASP A 228 12.78 -3.15 -9.40
N ALA A 229 13.84 -3.92 -9.64
CA ALA A 229 14.41 -4.84 -8.65
C ALA A 229 15.48 -4.19 -7.75
N GLY A 230 15.71 -2.88 -7.85
CA GLY A 230 16.71 -2.16 -7.05
C GLY A 230 18.07 -2.02 -7.73
N ALA A 231 19.15 -2.40 -7.04
CA ALA A 231 20.52 -2.02 -7.42
C ALA A 231 20.95 -2.38 -8.85
N SER A 232 20.35 -3.39 -9.50
CA SER A 232 20.60 -3.70 -10.92
C SER A 232 19.66 -4.78 -11.45
N GLY A 233 18.42 -4.43 -11.75
CA GLY A 233 17.57 -5.33 -12.53
C GLY A 233 16.14 -4.87 -12.68
N THR A 234 15.42 -5.59 -13.54
CA THR A 234 13.96 -5.59 -13.54
C THR A 234 13.49 -6.97 -13.11
N THR A 235 12.34 -7.03 -12.44
CA THR A 235 11.69 -8.27 -12.05
C THR A 235 10.29 -8.30 -12.63
N ALA A 236 9.72 -9.50 -12.79
CA ALA A 236 8.33 -9.59 -13.18
C ALA A 236 7.42 -9.00 -12.10
N ILE A 237 6.41 -8.23 -12.51
CA ILE A 237 5.32 -7.84 -11.62
C ILE A 237 4.51 -9.11 -11.33
N SER A 238 4.53 -9.57 -10.07
CA SER A 238 3.62 -10.63 -9.66
C SER A 238 2.21 -10.05 -9.57
N SER A 239 1.39 -10.34 -10.57
CA SER A 239 0.02 -9.85 -10.65
C SER A 239 -0.92 -11.01 -10.36
N TYR A 240 -1.75 -10.88 -9.32
CA TYR A 240 -2.74 -11.90 -9.00
C TYR A 240 -4.05 -11.29 -8.49
N CYS A 241 -5.14 -12.00 -8.73
CA CYS A 241 -6.45 -11.72 -8.17
C CYS A 241 -6.96 -12.97 -7.46
N THR A 242 -7.35 -12.80 -6.20
CA THR A 242 -8.02 -13.81 -5.40
C THR A 242 -9.49 -13.45 -5.29
N LEU A 243 -10.36 -14.32 -5.80
CA LEU A 243 -11.80 -14.12 -5.70
C LEU A 243 -12.30 -14.49 -4.30
N PRO A 244 -13.40 -13.88 -3.83
CA PRO A 244 -14.03 -14.27 -2.57
C PRO A 244 -14.37 -15.76 -2.56
N ILE A 245 -14.08 -16.42 -1.44
CA ILE A 245 -14.36 -17.85 -1.27
C ILE A 245 -15.86 -18.10 -1.43
N GLN A 246 -16.19 -19.06 -2.30
CA GLN A 246 -17.57 -19.42 -2.60
C GLN A 246 -17.91 -20.77 -1.98
N PRO A 247 -19.07 -20.91 -1.30
CA PRO A 247 -19.57 -22.23 -0.95
C PRO A 247 -19.94 -22.99 -2.23
N LEU A 248 -19.55 -24.26 -2.29
CA LEU A 248 -19.89 -25.18 -3.38
C LEU A 248 -21.23 -25.90 -3.10
N GLY A 249 -21.62 -26.01 -1.83
CA GLY A 249 -22.91 -26.56 -1.42
C GLY A 249 -24.00 -25.50 -1.26
N PRO A 250 -25.28 -25.91 -1.26
CA PRO A 250 -26.39 -25.03 -0.88
C PRO A 250 -26.30 -24.57 0.58
N ASP A 251 -25.66 -25.38 1.43
CA ASP A 251 -25.34 -25.10 2.83
C ASP A 251 -23.85 -25.38 3.03
N GLY A 252 -23.17 -24.61 3.89
CA GLY A 252 -21.72 -24.69 4.14
C GLY A 252 -21.23 -26.00 4.78
N ASP A 253 -22.08 -27.03 4.84
CA ASP A 253 -21.78 -28.37 5.34
C ASP A 253 -21.96 -29.46 4.27
N ILE A 254 -22.41 -29.09 3.06
CA ILE A 254 -22.67 -30.03 1.97
C ILE A 254 -21.62 -29.82 0.89
N GLU A 255 -21.00 -30.91 0.45
CA GLU A 255 -20.08 -30.85 -0.67
C GLU A 255 -20.82 -30.48 -1.96
N GLY A 256 -20.20 -29.62 -2.75
CA GLY A 256 -20.55 -29.38 -4.13
C GLY A 256 -19.45 -29.81 -5.08
N LYS A 257 -19.79 -29.76 -6.35
CA LYS A 257 -18.89 -30.07 -7.46
C LYS A 257 -18.96 -28.96 -8.48
N LEU A 258 -17.82 -28.33 -8.74
CA LEU A 258 -17.64 -27.46 -9.89
C LEU A 258 -17.60 -28.35 -11.15
N THR A 259 -18.49 -28.07 -12.10
CA THR A 259 -18.63 -28.87 -13.32
C THR A 259 -18.08 -28.17 -14.57
N SER A 260 -18.08 -26.85 -14.55
CA SER A 260 -17.29 -26.05 -15.47
C SER A 260 -17.04 -24.66 -14.92
N LEU A 261 -15.88 -24.11 -15.25
CA LEU A 261 -15.53 -22.72 -15.06
C LEU A 261 -15.28 -22.11 -16.43
N THR A 262 -15.87 -20.96 -16.70
CA THR A 262 -15.64 -20.20 -17.92
C THR A 262 -15.06 -18.87 -17.54
N ILE A 263 -13.86 -18.58 -18.04
CA ILE A 263 -13.21 -17.29 -17.85
C ILE A 263 -13.16 -16.60 -19.22
N THR A 264 -13.62 -15.36 -19.25
CA THR A 264 -13.56 -14.48 -20.42
C THR A 264 -12.53 -13.40 -20.14
N SER A 265 -11.41 -13.46 -20.85
CA SER A 265 -10.38 -12.42 -20.76
C SER A 265 -10.84 -11.14 -21.46
N ALA A 266 -10.34 -9.98 -21.02
CA ALA A 266 -10.56 -8.71 -21.68
C ALA A 266 -9.55 -8.53 -22.81
N GLY A 267 -9.98 -8.25 -24.04
CA GLY A 267 -9.05 -8.04 -25.15
C GLY A 267 -9.65 -8.36 -26.52
N GLY A 268 -9.11 -7.72 -27.56
CA GLY A 268 -9.61 -7.81 -28.91
C GLY A 268 -9.28 -9.14 -29.59
N ALA A 269 -10.09 -9.53 -30.57
CA ALA A 269 -9.71 -10.56 -31.53
C ALA A 269 -8.47 -10.13 -32.34
N VAL A 270 -7.82 -11.06 -33.06
CA VAL A 270 -6.73 -10.74 -33.99
C VAL A 270 -7.20 -9.64 -34.96
N GLY A 271 -6.57 -8.47 -34.92
CA GLY A 271 -6.96 -7.29 -35.72
C GLY A 271 -8.01 -6.37 -35.09
N GLY A 272 -8.38 -6.58 -33.82
CA GLY A 272 -9.21 -5.68 -33.02
C GLY A 272 -8.45 -4.48 -32.46
N THR A 273 -9.20 -3.49 -31.94
CA THR A 273 -8.65 -2.26 -31.36
C THR A 273 -8.27 -2.37 -29.89
N GLU A 274 -8.80 -3.37 -29.19
CA GLU A 274 -8.57 -3.57 -27.76
C GLU A 274 -7.27 -4.36 -27.57
N GLY A 275 -6.22 -3.66 -27.14
CA GLY A 275 -4.96 -4.26 -26.74
C GLY A 275 -5.01 -4.74 -25.30
N ASP A 276 -4.21 -5.76 -25.00
CA ASP A 276 -3.65 -6.01 -23.67
C ASP A 276 -4.33 -7.08 -22.78
N THR A 277 -4.54 -8.28 -23.31
CA THR A 277 -4.43 -9.49 -22.47
C THR A 277 -3.49 -10.51 -23.10
N ASP A 278 -2.42 -10.78 -22.38
CA ASP A 278 -1.57 -11.94 -22.49
C ASP A 278 -2.19 -13.12 -21.73
N GLY A 279 -1.48 -14.24 -21.72
CA GLY A 279 -1.93 -15.42 -21.00
C GLY A 279 -1.89 -15.22 -19.49
N PHE A 280 -2.72 -15.94 -18.75
CA PHE A 280 -2.62 -15.98 -17.28
C PHE A 280 -2.95 -17.39 -16.78
N ASP A 281 -2.43 -17.71 -15.61
CA ASP A 281 -2.67 -18.97 -14.94
C ASP A 281 -3.89 -18.86 -14.02
N TYR A 282 -4.60 -19.96 -13.86
CA TYR A 282 -5.62 -20.13 -12.83
C TYR A 282 -5.25 -21.28 -11.90
N LYS A 283 -5.64 -21.12 -10.64
CA LYS A 283 -5.52 -22.12 -9.59
C LYS A 283 -6.84 -22.25 -8.84
N LEU A 284 -7.30 -23.48 -8.66
CA LEU A 284 -8.51 -23.83 -7.93
C LEU A 284 -8.14 -24.52 -6.62
N TYR A 285 -8.73 -24.05 -5.54
CA TYR A 285 -8.51 -24.56 -4.19
C TYR A 285 -9.83 -25.04 -3.60
N VAL A 286 -9.78 -26.18 -2.91
CA VAL A 286 -10.93 -26.70 -2.17
C VAL A 286 -10.55 -27.06 -0.75
N ALA A 287 -11.48 -26.84 0.17
CA ALA A 287 -11.37 -27.26 1.56
C ALA A 287 -12.77 -27.49 2.15
N ASP A 288 -12.79 -28.08 3.34
CA ASP A 288 -14.00 -28.37 4.09
C ASP A 288 -14.52 -27.15 4.87
N ASP A 289 -13.66 -26.15 5.10
CA ASP A 289 -13.98 -24.87 5.74
C ASP A 289 -13.34 -23.68 4.98
N ALA A 290 -13.87 -22.48 5.21
CA ALA A 290 -13.46 -21.28 4.49
C ALA A 290 -12.07 -20.80 4.89
N GLU A 291 -11.70 -20.93 6.16
CA GLU A 291 -10.42 -20.51 6.73
C GLU A 291 -9.28 -21.33 6.13
N THR A 292 -9.42 -22.66 6.12
CA THR A 292 -8.47 -23.57 5.48
C THR A 292 -8.39 -23.29 3.98
N CYS A 293 -9.52 -23.02 3.31
CA CYS A 293 -9.50 -22.63 1.90
C CYS A 293 -8.68 -21.35 1.68
N LEU A 294 -8.88 -20.34 2.52
CA LEU A 294 -8.14 -19.08 2.47
C LEU A 294 -6.64 -19.29 2.70
N GLU A 295 -6.27 -20.09 3.69
CA GLU A 295 -4.88 -20.43 3.98
C GLU A 295 -4.21 -21.10 2.78
N LYS A 296 -4.89 -22.05 2.14
CA LYS A 296 -4.39 -22.72 0.94
C LYS A 296 -4.07 -21.74 -0.21
N MET A 297 -4.80 -20.62 -0.32
CA MET A 297 -4.59 -19.62 -1.39
C MET A 297 -3.39 -18.68 -1.15
N LYS A 298 -2.85 -18.63 0.08
CA LYS A 298 -1.84 -17.66 0.52
C LYS A 298 -0.40 -18.01 0.15
N ALA A 299 -0.13 -19.13 -0.50
CA ALA A 299 1.24 -19.48 -0.89
C ALA A 299 1.83 -18.40 -1.83
N THR A 300 2.92 -17.78 -1.42
CA THR A 300 3.63 -16.72 -2.18
C THR A 300 5.15 -16.87 -2.18
N VAL A 301 5.70 -17.79 -1.38
CA VAL A 301 7.15 -17.90 -1.18
C VAL A 301 7.70 -19.11 -1.94
N ALA A 302 8.75 -18.91 -2.74
CA ALA A 302 9.43 -20.00 -3.45
C ALA A 302 10.12 -20.95 -2.47
N TRP A 303 10.14 -22.24 -2.81
CA TRP A 303 10.97 -23.22 -2.10
C TRP A 303 12.45 -22.90 -2.31
N ALA A 304 13.23 -23.07 -1.24
CA ALA A 304 14.68 -22.93 -1.23
C ALA A 304 15.35 -24.10 -0.48
N THR A 305 16.61 -24.37 -0.83
CA THR A 305 17.47 -25.33 -0.12
C THR A 305 18.02 -24.74 1.17
N SER A 306 18.47 -25.60 2.09
CA SER A 306 19.06 -25.23 3.39
C SER A 306 18.14 -24.36 4.26
N GLN A 307 16.82 -24.52 4.10
CA GLN A 307 15.82 -23.82 4.89
C GLN A 307 15.09 -24.79 5.82
N ASN A 308 14.84 -24.33 7.05
CA ASN A 308 13.98 -25.06 7.98
C ASN A 308 12.53 -24.82 7.60
N TYR A 309 11.82 -25.91 7.28
CA TYR A 309 10.39 -25.91 7.04
C TYR A 309 9.67 -26.48 8.24
N LEU A 310 8.63 -25.77 8.68
CA LEU A 310 7.70 -26.23 9.69
C LEU A 310 6.48 -26.88 9.04
N ILE A 311 5.80 -27.76 9.78
CA ILE A 311 4.53 -28.32 9.32
C ILE A 311 3.54 -27.17 9.10
N GLY A 312 2.92 -27.15 7.92
CA GLY A 312 2.01 -26.10 7.47
C GLY A 312 2.66 -25.05 6.58
N ASP A 313 3.99 -24.98 6.47
CA ASP A 313 4.66 -24.01 5.60
C ASP A 313 4.25 -24.21 4.15
N LEU A 314 3.80 -23.13 3.52
CA LEU A 314 3.41 -23.11 2.11
C LEU A 314 4.57 -22.64 1.24
N ARG A 315 4.89 -23.40 0.18
CA ARG A 315 5.98 -23.08 -0.76
C ARG A 315 5.59 -23.31 -2.21
N ILE A 316 6.19 -22.53 -3.11
CA ILE A 316 6.05 -22.67 -4.56
C ILE A 316 7.28 -23.38 -5.11
N TYR A 317 7.09 -24.49 -5.82
CA TYR A 317 8.16 -25.18 -6.55
C TYR A 317 7.67 -25.60 -7.93
N SER A 318 8.44 -25.28 -8.98
CA SER A 318 8.06 -25.56 -10.39
C SER A 318 6.62 -25.12 -10.72
N SER A 319 6.22 -23.92 -10.24
CA SER A 319 4.88 -23.32 -10.38
C SER A 319 3.73 -24.02 -9.63
N ILE A 320 3.99 -25.13 -8.95
CA ILE A 320 3.03 -25.86 -8.11
C ILE A 320 3.19 -25.41 -6.65
N GLU A 321 2.08 -25.31 -5.92
CA GLU A 321 2.08 -24.93 -4.50
C GLU A 321 1.97 -26.16 -3.61
N TYR A 322 2.86 -26.24 -2.64
CA TYR A 322 2.99 -27.34 -1.71
C TYR A 322 2.86 -26.87 -0.26
N ARG A 323 2.34 -27.74 0.59
CA ARG A 323 2.33 -27.60 2.04
C ARG A 323 3.31 -28.62 2.63
N CYS A 324 4.20 -28.14 3.48
CA CYS A 324 5.06 -28.99 4.28
C CYS A 324 4.21 -29.77 5.29
N ILE A 325 4.27 -31.09 5.27
CA ILE A 325 3.53 -31.97 6.19
C ILE A 325 4.43 -32.59 7.26
N VAL A 326 5.75 -32.51 7.09
CA VAL A 326 6.76 -32.98 8.05
C VAL A 326 7.80 -31.89 8.22
N ALA A 327 8.05 -31.44 9.45
CA ALA A 327 9.08 -30.45 9.71
C ALA A 327 10.47 -31.02 9.38
N HIS A 328 11.23 -30.34 8.54
CA HIS A 328 12.55 -30.77 8.08
C HIS A 328 13.44 -29.59 7.68
N LEU A 329 14.74 -29.84 7.56
CA LEU A 329 15.69 -28.94 6.91
C LEU A 329 15.82 -29.40 5.45
N SER A 330 15.56 -28.53 4.48
CA SER A 330 15.73 -28.91 3.07
C SER A 330 17.19 -29.08 2.70
N GLU A 331 17.51 -30.17 2.01
CA GLU A 331 18.86 -30.50 1.58
C GLU A 331 19.00 -30.31 0.06
N ALA A 332 20.18 -29.88 -0.40
CA ALA A 332 20.49 -29.86 -1.82
C ALA A 332 21.02 -31.23 -2.27
N GLY A 333 20.39 -31.85 -3.27
CA GLY A 333 21.00 -32.93 -4.06
C GLY A 333 20.85 -34.37 -3.54
N GLY A 334 19.63 -34.82 -3.23
CA GLY A 334 19.34 -36.27 -3.17
C GLY A 334 19.15 -36.87 -1.76
N GLY A 335 18.80 -36.06 -0.76
CA GLY A 335 18.62 -36.48 0.64
C GLY A 335 17.28 -37.16 0.93
N THR A 336 16.94 -37.36 2.22
CA THR A 336 15.58 -37.84 2.59
C THR A 336 14.53 -36.74 2.57
N HIS A 337 14.97 -35.48 2.57
CA HIS A 337 14.15 -34.28 2.66
C HIS A 337 14.42 -33.37 1.44
N GLU A 338 13.94 -33.83 0.29
CA GLU A 338 14.16 -33.29 -1.06
C GLU A 338 13.15 -32.20 -1.50
N GLU A 339 13.26 -31.85 -2.78
CA GLU A 339 12.37 -30.99 -3.55
C GLU A 339 10.89 -31.42 -3.42
N PRO A 340 9.94 -30.47 -3.36
CA PRO A 340 8.53 -30.78 -3.09
C PRO A 340 7.84 -31.69 -4.11
N ASP A 341 8.32 -31.74 -5.36
CA ASP A 341 7.70 -32.53 -6.44
C ASP A 341 8.11 -34.01 -6.43
N THR A 342 9.26 -34.35 -5.85
CA THR A 342 9.73 -35.74 -5.74
C THR A 342 9.37 -36.39 -4.41
N ASN A 343 9.09 -35.57 -3.37
CA ASN A 343 8.92 -36.06 -2.00
C ASN A 343 7.51 -35.82 -1.43
N THR A 344 6.62 -36.76 -1.71
CA THR A 344 5.24 -36.78 -1.18
C THR A 344 5.14 -37.15 0.31
N THR A 345 6.27 -37.49 0.96
CA THR A 345 6.28 -37.79 2.40
C THR A 345 6.38 -36.52 3.23
N ASP A 346 7.08 -35.51 2.71
CA ASP A 346 7.28 -34.23 3.39
C ASP A 346 6.41 -33.12 2.83
N TRP A 347 5.86 -33.30 1.63
CA TRP A 347 5.09 -32.28 0.93
C TRP A 347 3.78 -32.83 0.38
N GLU A 348 2.71 -32.04 0.49
CA GLU A 348 1.44 -32.29 -0.19
C GLU A 348 1.11 -31.12 -1.14
N THR A 349 0.52 -31.43 -2.30
CA THR A 349 0.04 -30.38 -3.22
C THR A 349 -1.22 -29.73 -2.66
N VAL A 350 -1.23 -28.39 -2.67
CA VAL A 350 -2.32 -27.59 -2.09
C VAL A 350 -3.34 -27.17 -3.13
N VAL A 351 -2.89 -27.01 -4.37
CA VAL A 351 -3.73 -26.67 -5.52
C VAL A 351 -4.44 -27.93 -6.00
N GLN A 352 -5.76 -27.87 -6.11
CA GLN A 352 -6.54 -29.01 -6.57
C GLN A 352 -6.46 -29.16 -8.09
N GLU A 353 -6.55 -28.04 -8.81
CA GLU A 353 -6.46 -27.98 -10.27
C GLU A 353 -5.82 -26.65 -10.68
N SER A 354 -5.02 -26.67 -11.74
CA SER A 354 -4.39 -25.47 -12.29
C SER A 354 -4.17 -25.59 -13.79
N GLY A 355 -4.11 -24.45 -14.48
CA GLY A 355 -3.71 -24.40 -15.87
C GLY A 355 -3.45 -22.98 -16.36
N THR A 356 -3.02 -22.88 -17.61
CA THR A 356 -2.72 -21.61 -18.27
C THR A 356 -3.75 -21.34 -19.36
N LEU A 357 -4.28 -20.12 -19.41
CA LEU A 357 -5.10 -19.62 -20.50
C LEU A 357 -4.24 -18.70 -21.39
N SER A 358 -3.68 -19.17 -22.52
CA SER A 358 -2.80 -18.38 -23.44
C SER A 358 -3.18 -18.32 -24.95
N GLY A 359 -3.31 -17.14 -25.59
CA GLY A 359 -3.70 -16.95 -27.03
C GLY A 359 -4.67 -15.76 -27.30
N VAL A 360 -5.27 -15.62 -28.50
CA VAL A 360 -6.05 -14.41 -28.88
C VAL A 360 -7.58 -14.58 -28.84
N GLY A 361 -8.32 -13.60 -28.28
CA GLY A 361 -9.80 -13.48 -28.36
C GLY A 361 -10.62 -14.37 -27.41
N ARG A 362 -10.27 -14.46 -26.12
CA ARG A 362 -10.48 -15.70 -25.36
C ARG A 362 -11.72 -15.73 -24.47
N LYS A 363 -12.56 -16.72 -24.77
CA LYS A 363 -13.49 -17.35 -23.83
C LYS A 363 -13.07 -18.81 -23.71
N GLU A 364 -12.49 -19.19 -22.58
CA GLU A 364 -12.06 -20.57 -22.34
C GLU A 364 -12.97 -21.23 -21.32
N ARG A 365 -13.57 -22.36 -21.72
CA ARG A 365 -14.35 -23.20 -20.82
C ARG A 365 -13.43 -24.28 -20.26
N ILE A 366 -13.00 -24.07 -19.03
CA ILE A 366 -12.26 -25.03 -18.22
C ILE A 366 -13.26 -26.11 -17.75
N ARG A 367 -12.93 -27.37 -18.02
CA ARG A 367 -13.76 -28.55 -17.68
C ARG A 367 -13.28 -29.27 -16.43
N ASP A 368 -12.36 -28.67 -15.70
CA ASP A 368 -11.79 -29.26 -14.50
C ASP A 368 -12.86 -29.39 -13.42
N ARG A 369 -12.76 -30.49 -12.69
CA ARG A 369 -13.82 -30.95 -11.78
C ARG A 369 -13.28 -31.01 -10.37
N VAL A 370 -13.42 -29.91 -9.64
CA VAL A 370 -13.13 -29.89 -8.21
C VAL A 370 -14.37 -30.19 -7.39
N ARG A 371 -14.18 -30.90 -6.27
CA ARG A 371 -15.23 -31.27 -5.31
C ARG A 371 -14.78 -30.83 -3.92
N GLY A 372 -15.69 -30.26 -3.14
CA GLY A 372 -15.42 -29.82 -1.78
C GLY A 372 -16.58 -28.99 -1.24
N VAL A 373 -16.42 -28.42 -0.05
CA VAL A 373 -17.43 -27.56 0.58
C VAL A 373 -17.23 -26.10 0.18
N TYR A 374 -15.97 -25.64 0.13
CA TYR A 374 -15.60 -24.29 -0.27
C TYR A 374 -14.66 -24.28 -1.48
N LEU A 375 -14.81 -23.28 -2.35
CA LEU A 375 -13.99 -23.03 -3.52
C LEU A 375 -13.27 -21.70 -3.42
N GLY A 376 -11.94 -21.76 -3.57
CA GLY A 376 -11.08 -20.62 -3.81
C GLY A 376 -10.61 -20.58 -5.25
N ILE A 377 -10.58 -19.39 -5.86
CA ILE A 377 -10.07 -19.17 -7.21
C ILE A 377 -9.00 -18.08 -7.16
N LYS A 378 -7.80 -18.42 -7.63
CA LYS A 378 -6.68 -17.47 -7.79
C LYS A 378 -6.29 -17.42 -9.26
N LEU A 379 -6.20 -16.22 -9.78
CA LEU A 379 -5.76 -15.94 -11.15
C LEU A 379 -4.46 -15.17 -11.04
N LEU A 380 -3.44 -15.52 -11.83
CA LEU A 380 -2.12 -14.90 -11.70
C LEU A 380 -1.33 -14.85 -13.02
N ASN A 381 -0.44 -13.88 -13.14
CA ASN A 381 0.62 -13.84 -14.13
C ASN A 381 1.91 -13.33 -13.45
N ASN A 382 3.01 -14.06 -13.62
CA ASN A 382 4.34 -13.75 -13.08
C ASN A 382 5.38 -13.50 -14.19
N ASN A 383 4.96 -13.22 -15.42
CA ASN A 383 5.85 -12.93 -16.54
C ASN A 383 6.05 -11.41 -16.69
N ALA A 384 7.31 -10.97 -16.72
CA ALA A 384 7.71 -9.57 -16.71
C ALA A 384 7.33 -8.78 -17.97
N THR A 385 6.88 -9.45 -19.02
CA THR A 385 6.53 -8.81 -20.29
C THR A 385 5.05 -8.93 -20.62
N GLU A 386 4.25 -9.43 -19.68
CA GLU A 386 2.85 -9.79 -19.93
C GLU A 386 1.91 -9.01 -19.01
N SER A 387 0.73 -8.69 -19.51
CA SER A 387 -0.37 -8.09 -18.74
C SER A 387 -1.66 -8.81 -19.06
N TRP A 388 -2.61 -8.82 -18.13
CA TRP A 388 -3.85 -9.57 -18.31
C TRP A 388 -5.03 -8.82 -17.70
N ALA A 389 -6.21 -9.06 -18.28
CA ALA A 389 -7.45 -8.48 -17.82
C ALA A 389 -8.61 -9.47 -18.05
N ILE A 390 -9.68 -9.31 -17.27
CA ILE A 390 -10.82 -10.23 -17.26
C ILE A 390 -12.12 -9.43 -17.33
N GLU A 391 -13.03 -9.88 -18.17
CA GLU A 391 -14.38 -9.32 -18.30
C GLU A 391 -15.39 -10.08 -17.46
N ASN A 392 -15.28 -11.42 -17.43
CA ASN A 392 -16.33 -12.25 -16.86
C ASN A 392 -15.81 -13.61 -16.39
N ILE A 393 -16.38 -14.10 -15.29
CA ILE A 393 -16.11 -15.42 -14.70
C ILE A 393 -17.46 -16.07 -14.40
N GLU A 394 -17.71 -17.22 -15.01
CA GLU A 394 -18.96 -17.98 -14.85
C GLU A 394 -18.66 -19.41 -14.41
N GLY A 395 -19.28 -19.87 -13.33
CA GLY A 395 -19.14 -21.25 -12.82
C GLY A 395 -20.47 -22.00 -12.81
N GLU A 396 -20.46 -23.29 -13.18
CA GLU A 396 -21.60 -24.20 -12.99
C GLU A 396 -21.28 -25.16 -11.84
N ILE A 397 -21.97 -25.01 -10.71
CA ILE A 397 -21.81 -25.83 -9.50
C ILE A 397 -23.02 -26.75 -9.35
N LYS A 398 -22.78 -28.00 -8.95
CA LYS A 398 -23.83 -28.99 -8.63
C LYS A 398 -23.62 -29.56 -7.23
N PRO A 399 -24.66 -29.80 -6.44
CA PRO A 399 -24.54 -30.55 -5.19
C PRO A 399 -23.89 -31.91 -5.44
N ALA A 400 -22.95 -32.30 -4.57
CA ALA A 400 -22.28 -33.58 -4.61
C ALA A 400 -22.87 -34.51 -3.55
N GLY A 401 -23.62 -35.52 -4.01
CA GLY A 401 -24.24 -36.53 -3.15
C GLY A 401 -25.44 -37.16 -3.87
N SER A 402 -25.53 -38.49 -3.89
CA SER A 402 -26.77 -39.13 -4.30
C SER A 402 -27.73 -39.09 -3.11
N VAL A 403 -28.94 -38.57 -3.33
CA VAL A 403 -30.08 -38.99 -2.51
C VAL A 403 -30.34 -40.44 -2.90
N THR A 404 -29.78 -41.39 -2.15
CA THR A 404 -30.22 -42.79 -2.15
C THR A 404 -31.11 -43.04 -0.96
#